data_AF-A0A661IBH4-F1
#
_entry.id   AF-A0A661IBH4-F1
#
_cell.length_a   1.000
_cell.length_b   1.000
_cell.length_c   1.000
_cell.angle_alpha   90.00
_cell.angle_beta   90.00
_cell.angle_gamma   90.00
#
_symmetry.space_group_name_H-M   'P 1'
#
loop_
_entity.id
_entity.type
_entity.pdbx_description
1 polymer ?
#
loop_
_entity_poly.entity_id
_entity_poly.type
_entity_poly.pdbx_seq_one_letter_code
_entity_poly.pdbx_strand_id
1 'polypeptide(L)'
;MVERMLKPGDKLPKKLRSLFWDYDLEAIDLEEDKVLIIRRVLSRGSVEDLKWLRRTIGDEEIKGFLLKTKGRGIEKRRLRFYGVIFGLPDKKVREWLKDPSRRIWDERCRG
;
A
#
# COMPACT_ATOMS: atom_id res chain seq x y z
N MET A 1 5.86 6.22 -23.08
CA MET A 1 5.93 6.49 -21.63
C MET A 1 6.78 5.36 -21.06
N VAL A 2 8.01 5.64 -20.62
CA VAL A 2 8.93 4.57 -20.18
C VAL A 2 8.46 4.04 -18.82
N GLU A 3 8.04 2.78 -18.79
CA GLU A 3 7.85 2.03 -17.54
C GLU A 3 9.22 1.88 -16.89
N ARG A 4 9.47 2.68 -15.85
CA ARG A 4 10.66 2.51 -15.03
C ARG A 4 10.44 1.29 -14.16
N MET A 5 11.03 0.16 -14.54
CA MET A 5 11.11 -1.02 -13.69
C MET A 5 11.97 -0.69 -12.46
N LEU A 6 11.48 -1.03 -11.27
CA LEU A 6 12.29 -1.05 -10.06
C LEU A 6 13.49 -1.98 -10.28
N LYS A 7 14.64 -1.61 -9.70
CA LYS A 7 15.86 -2.42 -9.73
C LYS A 7 16.38 -2.60 -8.31
N PRO A 8 17.14 -3.67 -8.02
CA PRO A 8 17.77 -3.82 -6.72
C PRO A 8 18.77 -2.69 -6.49
N GLY A 9 18.78 -2.13 -5.27
CA GLY A 9 19.60 -0.98 -4.88
C GLY A 9 18.95 0.38 -5.09
N ASP A 10 17.75 0.45 -5.68
CA ASP A 10 16.99 1.71 -5.76
C ASP A 10 16.61 2.17 -4.34
N LYS A 11 16.99 3.41 -4.00
CA LYS A 11 16.76 4.00 -2.67
C LYS A 11 15.39 4.66 -2.53
N LEU A 12 14.86 4.64 -1.31
CA LEU A 12 13.59 5.28 -0.98
C LEU A 12 13.64 6.81 -1.23
N PRO A 13 12.71 7.37 -2.03
CA PRO A 13 12.64 8.81 -2.25
C PRO A 13 12.45 9.61 -0.96
N LYS A 14 13.09 10.78 -0.86
CA LYS A 14 13.02 11.65 0.33
C LYS A 14 11.59 11.93 0.81
N LYS A 15 10.66 12.13 -0.11
CA LYS A 15 9.24 12.42 0.20
C LYS A 15 8.53 11.29 0.96
N LEU A 16 8.98 10.05 0.82
CA LEU A 16 8.38 8.90 1.50
C LEU A 16 9.02 8.62 2.86
N ARG A 17 10.17 9.21 3.18
CA ARG A 17 10.93 8.92 4.40
C ARG A 17 10.10 9.14 5.67
N SER A 18 9.18 10.12 5.67
CA SER A 18 8.26 10.39 6.79
C SER A 18 7.33 9.20 7.10
N LEU A 19 7.05 8.35 6.12
CA LEU A 19 6.22 7.16 6.32
C LEU A 19 6.98 6.05 7.06
N PHE A 20 8.30 6.07 7.11
CA PHE A 20 9.16 5.00 7.63
C PHE A 20 10.03 5.46 8.81
N TRP A 21 9.51 6.36 9.65
CA TRP A 21 10.22 6.90 10.81
C TRP A 21 10.70 5.82 11.82
N ASP A 22 10.10 4.64 11.76
CA ASP A 22 10.37 3.45 12.57
C ASP A 22 11.34 2.46 11.93
N TYR A 23 11.91 2.78 10.76
CA TYR A 23 12.84 1.92 10.03
C TYR A 23 14.18 2.63 9.79
N ASP A 24 15.25 1.84 9.67
CA ASP A 24 16.49 2.32 9.07
C ASP A 24 16.28 2.56 7.57
N LEU A 25 16.21 3.82 7.17
CA LEU A 25 15.94 4.24 5.80
C LEU A 25 17.01 3.78 4.81
N GLU A 26 18.24 3.56 5.27
CA GLU A 26 19.34 3.13 4.40
C GLU A 26 19.29 1.62 4.12
N ALA A 27 18.61 0.86 4.97
CA ALA A 27 18.38 -0.56 4.82
C ALA A 27 17.17 -0.90 3.92
N ILE A 28 16.30 0.08 3.62
CA ILE A 28 15.13 -0.15 2.75
C ILE A 28 15.57 -0.24 1.29
N ASP A 29 15.28 -1.37 0.66
CA ASP A 29 15.47 -1.60 -0.76
C ASP A 29 14.12 -1.54 -1.49
N LEU A 30 14.00 -0.71 -2.54
CA LEU A 30 12.72 -0.54 -3.23
C LEU A 30 12.20 -1.82 -3.87
N GLU A 31 13.06 -2.77 -4.24
CA GLU A 31 12.68 -4.02 -4.86
C GLU A 31 12.37 -5.12 -3.83
N GLU A 32 13.28 -5.33 -2.87
CA GLU A 32 13.11 -6.37 -1.86
C GLU A 32 11.98 -6.03 -0.88
N ASP A 33 11.82 -4.74 -0.54
CA ASP A 33 10.82 -4.26 0.41
C ASP A 33 9.53 -3.74 -0.24
N LYS A 34 9.24 -4.09 -1.51
CA LYS A 34 8.02 -3.66 -2.23
C LYS A 34 6.75 -3.82 -1.39
N VAL A 35 6.60 -4.96 -0.72
CA VAL A 35 5.43 -5.27 0.12
C VAL A 35 5.29 -4.30 1.30
N LEU A 36 6.41 -3.97 1.96
CA LEU A 36 6.45 -3.01 3.06
C LEU A 36 6.08 -1.62 2.53
N ILE A 37 6.64 -1.22 1.39
CA ILE A 37 6.40 0.09 0.77
C ILE A 37 4.94 0.25 0.35
N ILE A 38 4.37 -0.73 -0.35
CA ILE A 38 2.94 -0.74 -0.73
C ILE A 38 2.08 -0.59 0.51
N ARG A 39 2.32 -1.42 1.54
CA ARG A 39 1.56 -1.37 2.79
C ARG A 39 1.64 0.01 3.45
N ARG A 40 2.82 0.61 3.51
CA ARG A 40 3.04 1.89 4.19
C ARG A 40 2.34 3.05 3.46
N VAL A 41 2.48 3.11 2.13
CA VAL A 41 1.82 4.15 1.33
C VAL A 41 0.30 3.99 1.36
N LEU A 42 -0.24 2.77 1.22
CA LEU A 42 -1.70 2.57 1.26
C LEU A 42 -2.30 2.79 2.66
N SER A 43 -1.53 2.64 3.74
CA SER A 43 -2.06 2.86 5.09
C SER A 43 -1.95 4.32 5.54
N ARG A 44 -0.82 4.99 5.24
CA ARG A 44 -0.48 6.30 5.82
C ARG A 44 -0.15 7.38 4.79
N GLY A 45 0.06 7.00 3.53
CA GLY A 45 0.46 7.93 2.47
C GLY A 45 -0.61 8.95 2.11
N SER A 46 -0.13 10.05 1.53
CA SER A 46 -0.92 11.08 0.86
C SER A 46 -1.35 10.64 -0.54
N VAL A 47 -2.12 11.49 -1.23
CA VAL A 47 -2.47 11.28 -2.65
C VAL A 47 -1.22 11.32 -3.53
N GLU A 48 -0.24 12.16 -3.19
CA GLU A 48 1.02 12.32 -3.92
C GLU A 48 1.91 11.08 -3.77
N ASP A 49 1.89 10.44 -2.60
CA ASP A 49 2.57 9.18 -2.34
C ASP A 49 1.90 8.04 -3.11
N LEU A 50 0.57 8.01 -3.16
CA LEU A 50 -0.18 7.05 -3.96
C LEU A 50 0.12 7.19 -5.46
N LYS A 51 0.13 8.42 -5.99
CA LYS A 51 0.50 8.68 -7.40
C LYS A 51 1.91 8.16 -7.71
N TRP A 52 2.84 8.31 -6.78
CA TRP A 52 4.18 7.76 -6.93
C TRP A 52 4.18 6.24 -6.92
N LEU A 53 3.49 5.62 -5.96
CA LEU A 53 3.41 4.17 -5.84
C LEU A 53 2.90 3.54 -7.14
N ARG A 54 1.83 4.12 -7.70
CA ARG A 54 1.23 3.68 -8.97
C ARG A 54 2.20 3.77 -10.15
N ARG A 55 3.01 4.84 -10.21
CA ARG A 55 4.01 5.02 -11.29
C ARG A 55 5.21 4.08 -11.15
N THR A 56 5.56 3.70 -9.93
CA THR A 56 6.78 2.95 -9.63
C THR A 56 6.53 1.44 -9.59
N ILE A 57 5.42 1.00 -8.99
CA ILE A 57 5.08 -0.42 -8.80
C ILE A 57 4.03 -0.89 -9.81
N GLY A 58 3.15 0.01 -10.25
CA GLY A 58 2.07 -0.34 -11.17
C GLY A 58 0.79 -0.81 -10.47
N ASP A 59 -0.34 -0.56 -11.13
CA ASP A 59 -1.66 -0.78 -10.55
C ASP A 59 -1.98 -2.27 -10.34
N GLU A 60 -1.53 -3.15 -11.23
CA GLU A 60 -1.79 -4.59 -11.14
C GLU A 60 -1.06 -5.25 -9.96
N GLU A 61 0.18 -4.84 -9.66
CA GLU A 61 0.91 -5.37 -8.51
C GLU A 61 0.31 -4.86 -7.19
N ILE A 62 -0.11 -3.59 -7.14
CA ILE A 62 -0.84 -3.02 -5.99
C ILE A 62 -2.17 -3.75 -5.77
N LYS A 63 -2.92 -4.02 -6.86
CA LYS A 63 -4.17 -4.79 -6.84
C LYS A 63 -3.94 -6.21 -6.34
N GLY A 64 -2.88 -6.87 -6.82
CA GLY A 64 -2.46 -8.20 -6.38
C GLY A 64 -2.16 -8.23 -4.88
N PHE A 65 -1.43 -7.24 -4.37
CA PHE A 65 -1.20 -7.07 -2.93
C PHE A 65 -2.50 -6.93 -2.15
N LEU A 66 -3.43 -6.09 -2.61
CA LEU A 66 -4.73 -5.87 -1.94
C LEU A 66 -5.58 -7.16 -1.90
N LEU A 67 -5.60 -7.92 -2.99
CA LEU A 67 -6.29 -9.21 -3.07
C LEU A 67 -5.66 -10.25 -2.14
N LYS A 68 -4.32 -10.40 -2.17
CA LYS A 68 -3.57 -11.36 -1.34
C LYS A 68 -3.74 -11.07 0.15
N THR A 69 -3.68 -9.80 0.53
CA THR A 69 -3.77 -9.38 1.93
C THR A 69 -5.20 -9.21 2.43
N LYS A 70 -6.19 -9.26 1.52
CA LYS A 70 -7.59 -8.89 1.77
C LYS A 70 -7.72 -7.47 2.36
N GLY A 71 -6.81 -6.56 1.96
CA GLY A 71 -6.72 -5.19 2.47
C GLY A 71 -6.50 -5.06 3.99
N ARG A 72 -5.90 -6.06 4.65
CA ARG A 72 -5.63 -6.01 6.11
C ARG A 72 -4.59 -4.95 6.45
N GLY A 73 -4.84 -4.17 7.51
CA GLY A 73 -4.00 -3.04 7.91
C GLY A 73 -4.20 -1.77 7.08
N ILE A 74 -5.31 -1.70 6.35
CA ILE A 74 -5.78 -0.50 5.66
C ILE A 74 -7.15 -0.15 6.24
N GLU A 75 -7.30 1.10 6.66
CA GLU A 75 -8.54 1.63 7.23
C GLU A 75 -9.73 1.52 6.24
N LYS A 76 -10.94 1.33 6.77
CA LYS A 76 -12.13 0.98 5.97
C LYS A 76 -12.40 1.97 4.84
N ARG A 77 -12.31 3.28 5.12
CA ARG A 77 -12.57 4.32 4.11
C ARG A 77 -11.55 4.26 2.97
N ARG A 78 -10.27 4.12 3.31
CA ARG A 78 -9.18 3.98 2.34
C ARG A 78 -9.34 2.71 1.50
N LEU A 79 -9.70 1.58 2.12
CA LEU A 79 -9.89 0.33 1.38
C LEU A 79 -11.03 0.41 0.36
N ARG A 80 -12.13 1.09 0.69
CA ARG A 80 -13.20 1.36 -0.29
C ARG A 80 -12.70 2.23 -1.44
N PHE A 81 -11.97 3.29 -1.13
CA PHE A 81 -11.37 4.17 -2.13
C PHE A 81 -10.43 3.39 -3.07
N TYR A 82 -9.53 2.57 -2.53
CA TYR A 82 -8.65 1.71 -3.33
C TYR A 82 -9.42 0.67 -4.14
N GLY A 83 -10.55 0.17 -3.63
CA GLY A 83 -11.43 -0.70 -4.40
C GLY A 83 -11.92 -0.08 -5.71
N VAL A 84 -12.23 1.22 -5.69
CA VAL A 84 -12.61 1.97 -6.89
C VAL A 84 -11.39 2.20 -7.79
N ILE A 85 -10.28 2.69 -7.22
CA ILE A 85 -9.08 3.06 -8.00
C ILE A 85 -8.45 1.86 -8.72
N PHE A 86 -8.39 0.69 -8.07
CA PHE A 86 -7.72 -0.50 -8.60
C PHE A 86 -8.69 -1.56 -9.14
N GLY A 87 -9.98 -1.24 -9.27
CA GLY A 87 -10.99 -2.15 -9.81
C GLY A 87 -11.10 -3.47 -9.05
N LEU A 88 -11.13 -3.41 -7.71
CA LEU A 88 -11.35 -4.60 -6.89
C LEU A 88 -12.83 -5.03 -6.97
N PRO A 89 -13.14 -6.34 -6.97
CA PRO A 89 -14.52 -6.79 -6.93
C PRO A 89 -15.23 -6.29 -5.66
N ASP A 90 -16.27 -5.46 -5.82
CA ASP A 90 -16.99 -4.83 -4.69
C ASP A 90 -17.50 -5.87 -3.68
N LYS A 91 -18.01 -7.02 -4.16
CA LYS A 91 -18.42 -8.14 -3.29
C LYS A 91 -17.28 -8.60 -2.36
N LYS A 92 -16.06 -8.77 -2.89
CA LYS A 92 -14.89 -9.17 -2.09
C LYS A 92 -14.54 -8.10 -1.06
N VAL A 93 -14.53 -6.82 -1.45
CA VAL A 93 -14.23 -5.72 -0.54
C VAL A 93 -15.25 -5.65 0.60
N ARG A 94 -16.55 -5.81 0.30
CA ARG A 94 -17.61 -5.87 1.32
C ARG A 94 -17.44 -7.07 2.25
N GLU A 95 -17.13 -8.24 1.73
CA GLU A 95 -16.85 -9.44 2.53
C GLU A 95 -15.67 -9.21 3.48
N TRP A 96 -14.56 -8.66 2.98
CA TRP A 96 -13.40 -8.36 3.82
C TRP A 96 -13.78 -7.39 4.93
N LEU A 97 -14.49 -6.29 4.63
CA LEU A 97 -14.88 -5.30 5.63
C LEU A 97 -15.84 -5.82 6.71
N LYS A 98 -16.50 -6.96 6.48
CA LYS A 98 -17.35 -7.65 7.47
C LYS A 98 -16.59 -8.62 8.37
N ASP A 99 -15.36 -9.01 7.99
CA ASP A 99 -14.55 -9.98 8.73
C ASP A 99 -14.19 -9.44 10.14
N PRO A 100 -14.67 -10.08 11.23
CA PRO A 100 -14.39 -9.63 12.59
C PRO A 100 -12.90 -9.62 12.94
N SER A 101 -12.09 -10.48 12.32
CA SER A 101 -10.64 -10.56 12.56
C SER A 101 -9.90 -9.29 12.14
N ARG A 102 -10.53 -8.43 11.33
CA ARG A 102 -9.99 -7.13 10.96
C ARG A 102 -10.02 -6.12 12.09
N ARG A 103 -10.85 -6.32 13.12
CA ARG A 103 -11.02 -5.33 14.19
C ARG A 103 -9.67 -4.94 14.82
N ILE A 104 -8.82 -5.92 15.07
CA ILE A 104 -7.46 -5.72 15.61
C ILE A 104 -6.62 -4.80 14.71
N TRP A 105 -6.76 -4.93 13.40
CA TRP A 105 -5.99 -4.16 12.42
C TRP A 105 -6.58 -2.77 12.17
N ASP A 106 -7.91 -2.67 12.12
CA ASP A 106 -8.63 -1.42 11.93
C ASP A 106 -8.48 -0.49 13.16
N GLU A 107 -8.42 -1.06 14.37
CA GLU A 107 -8.17 -0.32 15.62
C GLU A 107 -6.74 0.23 15.69
N ARG A 108 -5.75 -0.51 15.19
CA ARG A 108 -4.35 -0.06 15.11
C ARG A 108 -4.11 1.05 14.09
N CYS A 109 -5.02 1.22 13.12
CA CYS A 109 -4.94 2.26 12.11
C CYS A 109 -5.62 3.58 12.54
N ARG A 110 -6.31 3.61 13.69
CA ARG A 110 -6.83 4.84 14.29
C ARG A 110 -5.71 5.54 15.06
N GLY A 111 -4.85 6.24 14.35
CA GLY A 111 -3.79 7.10 14.89
C GLY A 111 -3.75 8.40 14.11
#